data_AF-A0AAW2G3P9-F1
#
_entry.id   AF-A0AAW2G3P9-F1
#
_cell.length_a   1.000
_cell.length_b   1.000
_cell.length_c   1.000
_cell.angle_alpha   90.00
_cell.angle_beta   90.00
_cell.angle_gamma   90.00
#
_symmetry.space_group_name_H-M   'P 1'
#
loop_
_entity.id
_entity.type
_entity.pdbx_description
1 polymer ?
#
loop_
_entity_poly.entity_id
_entity_poly.type
_entity_poly.pdbx_seq_one_letter_code
_entity_poly.pdbx_strand_id
1 'polypeptide(L)'
;MQQSVKHTTVQKAANMAQEEEEEKKHVNFEVLEGAEKTAQQPVYQIRPRLQEKFKPLSAKEIIHDVLFDQLATKSYDAEAASQWTKDIADIIERKIKDLRFNRYKYVVNVVLGQQHGAGVKIGTRCIWDAEADTYAYDSFINDSIFCVAIVYAVYFY
;
A
#
# COMPACT_ATOMS: atom_id res chain seq x y z
N MET A 1 -20.47 -67.39 28.03
CA MET A 1 -21.74 -66.65 27.89
C MET A 1 -21.90 -65.77 29.13
N GLN A 2 -21.83 -64.44 28.96
CA GLN A 2 -22.34 -63.34 29.83
C GLN A 2 -21.70 -63.20 31.25
N GLN A 3 -20.86 -62.19 31.55
CA GLN A 3 -21.14 -60.76 31.90
C GLN A 3 -21.89 -60.54 33.23
N SER A 4 -21.25 -59.88 34.22
CA SER A 4 -21.79 -58.73 34.99
C SER A 4 -20.93 -58.40 36.24
N VAL A 5 -19.95 -57.48 36.15
CA VAL A 5 -19.35 -56.78 37.33
C VAL A 5 -18.85 -55.36 36.97
N LYS A 6 -19.49 -54.62 36.06
CA LYS A 6 -19.00 -53.28 35.63
C LYS A 6 -20.06 -52.18 35.67
N HIS A 7 -20.74 -51.99 36.80
CA HIS A 7 -21.71 -50.87 36.92
C HIS A 7 -21.52 -49.92 38.12
N THR A 8 -20.52 -50.08 38.98
CA THR A 8 -20.45 -49.28 40.23
C THR A 8 -19.35 -48.22 40.29
N THR A 9 -18.41 -48.17 39.35
CA THR A 9 -17.29 -47.20 39.40
C THR A 9 -17.53 -45.92 38.60
N VAL A 10 -18.51 -45.89 37.69
CA VAL A 10 -18.77 -44.72 36.82
C VAL A 10 -19.67 -43.68 37.50
N GLN A 11 -20.55 -44.07 38.43
CA GLN A 11 -21.46 -43.14 39.11
C GLN A 11 -20.76 -42.20 40.11
N LYS A 12 -19.60 -42.59 40.65
CA LYS A 12 -18.92 -41.85 41.74
C LYS A 12 -18.06 -40.68 41.25
N ALA A 13 -17.66 -40.68 39.98
CA ALA A 13 -16.90 -39.58 39.37
C ALA A 13 -17.80 -38.44 38.87
N ALA A 14 -19.06 -38.74 38.53
CA ALA A 14 -20.02 -37.73 38.07
C ALA A 14 -20.49 -36.80 39.21
N ASN A 15 -20.62 -37.33 40.44
CA ASN A 15 -21.13 -36.54 41.57
C ASN A 15 -20.08 -35.64 42.25
N MET A 16 -18.77 -35.87 42.07
CA MET A 16 -17.72 -34.96 42.58
C MET A 16 -17.45 -33.78 41.65
N ALA A 17 -17.79 -33.88 40.35
CA ALA A 17 -17.67 -32.78 39.41
C ALA A 17 -18.85 -31.79 39.49
N GLN A 18 -19.98 -32.21 40.08
CA GLN A 18 -21.17 -31.37 40.23
C GLN A 18 -21.16 -30.53 41.51
N GLU A 19 -20.32 -30.84 42.50
CA GLU A 19 -20.19 -30.06 43.74
C GLU A 19 -19.16 -28.91 43.64
N GLU A 20 -18.17 -28.97 42.74
CA GLU A 20 -17.23 -27.85 42.50
C GLU A 20 -17.85 -26.71 41.65
N GLU A 21 -18.94 -26.98 40.92
CA GLU A 21 -19.57 -25.99 40.03
C GLU A 21 -20.60 -25.07 40.75
N GLU A 22 -21.06 -25.45 41.96
CA GLU A 22 -22.05 -24.66 42.71
C GLU A 22 -21.46 -23.70 43.76
N GLU A 23 -20.21 -23.87 44.20
CA GLU A 23 -19.61 -23.06 45.28
C GLU A 23 -18.75 -21.87 44.81
N LYS A 24 -19.02 -21.33 43.62
CA LYS A 24 -18.63 -19.96 43.24
C LYS A 24 -19.81 -19.11 42.78
N LYS A 25 -20.99 -19.34 43.36
CA LYS A 25 -22.03 -18.32 43.45
C LYS A 25 -21.60 -17.27 44.47
N HIS A 26 -21.77 -16.00 44.11
CA HIS A 26 -21.60 -14.78 44.91
C HIS A 26 -20.23 -14.08 44.87
N VAL A 27 -19.97 -13.40 43.76
CA VAL A 27 -19.57 -11.99 43.87
C VAL A 27 -20.46 -11.19 42.92
N ASN A 28 -21.18 -10.22 43.48
CA ASN A 28 -22.13 -9.35 42.80
C ASN A 28 -21.47 -8.68 41.59
N PHE A 29 -21.95 -8.97 40.37
CA PHE A 29 -21.70 -8.12 39.22
C PHE A 29 -22.85 -7.11 39.15
N GLU A 30 -22.77 -6.09 40.00
CA GLU A 30 -23.53 -4.87 39.76
C GLU A 30 -22.99 -4.27 38.46
N VAL A 31 -23.82 -4.35 37.41
CA VAL A 31 -23.62 -3.60 36.18
C VAL A 31 -23.72 -2.14 36.53
N LEU A 32 -22.57 -1.50 36.80
CA LEU A 32 -22.48 -0.06 36.74
C LEU A 32 -22.53 0.31 35.26
N GLU A 33 -23.68 0.83 34.82
CA GLU A 33 -23.81 1.61 33.59
C GLU A 33 -22.94 2.88 33.70
N GLY A 34 -21.63 2.69 33.60
CA GLY A 34 -20.67 3.73 33.29
C GLY A 34 -20.18 3.46 31.89
N ALA A 35 -20.67 4.22 30.92
CA ALA A 35 -20.13 4.22 29.57
C ALA A 35 -18.69 4.75 29.59
N GLU A 36 -17.74 3.91 30.00
CA GLU A 36 -16.35 4.12 29.66
C GLU A 36 -16.24 3.92 28.15
N LYS A 37 -16.27 5.05 27.43
CA LYS A 37 -15.71 5.11 26.08
C LYS A 37 -14.26 4.72 26.23
N THR A 38 -13.95 3.43 26.09
CA THR A 38 -12.58 2.97 25.89
C THR A 38 -12.13 3.66 24.61
N ALA A 39 -11.40 4.77 24.77
CA ALA A 39 -10.79 5.45 23.65
C ALA A 39 -9.84 4.42 23.03
N GLN A 40 -10.26 3.82 21.91
CA GLN A 40 -9.39 2.96 21.12
C GLN A 40 -8.15 3.79 20.84
N GLN A 41 -7.02 3.39 21.43
CA GLN A 41 -5.76 4.04 21.11
C GLN A 41 -5.57 3.91 19.59
N PRO A 42 -5.19 4.99 18.89
CA PRO A 42 -4.96 4.90 17.46
C PRO A 42 -3.90 3.83 17.23
N VAL A 43 -4.26 2.76 16.54
CA VAL A 43 -3.32 1.72 16.14
C VAL A 43 -2.35 2.38 15.16
N TYR A 44 -1.17 2.77 15.65
CA TYR A 44 -0.15 3.38 14.83
C TYR A 44 0.37 2.37 13.80
N GLN A 45 -0.09 2.53 12.56
CA GLN A 45 0.35 1.70 11.45
C GLN A 45 1.65 2.25 10.88
N ILE A 46 2.76 1.71 11.39
CA ILE A 46 4.13 2.08 10.97
C ILE A 46 4.43 1.60 9.55
N ARG A 47 3.80 0.50 9.09
CA ARG A 47 4.06 -0.06 7.75
C ARG A 47 2.77 -0.29 6.95
N PRO A 48 2.77 -0.05 5.63
CA PRO A 48 1.63 -0.38 4.78
C PRO A 48 1.36 -1.89 4.81
N ARG A 49 0.09 -2.31 4.78
CA ARG A 49 -0.26 -3.72 4.57
C ARG A 49 0.13 -4.12 3.14
N LEU A 50 0.36 -5.42 2.90
CA LEU A 50 0.78 -5.91 1.58
C LEU A 50 -0.16 -5.45 0.44
N GLN A 51 -1.47 -5.42 0.68
CA GLN A 51 -2.47 -4.98 -0.30
C GLN A 51 -2.48 -3.46 -0.53
N GLU A 52 -2.01 -2.68 0.44
CA GLU A 52 -1.97 -1.21 0.42
C GLU A 52 -0.64 -0.69 -0.12
N LYS A 53 0.38 -1.55 -0.20
CA LYS A 53 1.70 -1.21 -0.69
C LYS A 53 1.62 -0.77 -2.15
N PHE A 54 2.31 0.33 -2.46
CA PHE A 54 2.41 0.83 -3.82
C PHE A 54 2.96 -0.23 -4.77
N LYS A 55 2.40 -0.31 -5.98
CA LYS A 55 2.79 -1.28 -7.01
C LYS A 55 3.57 -0.58 -8.13
N PRO A 56 4.91 -0.69 -8.18
CA PRO A 56 5.73 0.02 -9.16
C PRO A 56 5.42 -0.37 -10.61
N LEU A 57 5.02 -1.63 -10.86
CA LEU A 57 4.69 -2.10 -12.21
C LEU A 57 3.47 -1.38 -12.79
N SER A 58 2.40 -1.24 -12.01
CA SER A 58 1.21 -0.49 -12.43
C SER A 58 1.53 0.98 -12.72
N ALA A 59 2.42 1.58 -11.91
CA ALA A 59 2.88 2.93 -12.17
C ALA A 59 3.73 3.03 -13.43
N LYS A 60 4.59 2.05 -13.70
CA LYS A 60 5.39 1.98 -14.93
C LYS A 60 4.51 1.93 -16.17
N GLU A 61 3.48 1.08 -16.18
CA GLU A 61 2.51 0.98 -17.29
C GLU A 61 1.81 2.32 -17.53
N ILE A 62 1.33 2.99 -16.47
CA ILE A 62 0.73 4.32 -16.57
C ILE A 62 1.70 5.34 -17.17
N ILE A 63 2.96 5.34 -16.73
CA ILE A 63 3.98 6.25 -17.27
C ILE A 63 4.19 5.97 -18.76
N HIS A 64 4.33 4.70 -19.14
CA HIS A 64 4.51 4.28 -20.53
C HIS A 64 3.40 4.81 -21.44
N ASP A 65 2.14 4.55 -21.06
CA ASP A 65 0.97 4.94 -21.84
C ASP A 65 0.90 6.47 -21.98
N VAL A 66 1.13 7.22 -20.90
CA VAL A 66 1.11 8.69 -20.95
C VAL A 66 2.20 9.24 -21.85
N LEU A 67 3.42 8.70 -21.76
CA LEU A 67 4.52 9.14 -22.61
C LEU A 67 4.24 8.86 -24.09
N PHE A 68 3.73 7.66 -24.39
CA PHE A 68 3.37 7.27 -25.75
C PHE A 68 2.24 8.16 -26.30
N ASP A 69 1.13 8.30 -25.57
CA ASP A 69 -0.02 9.12 -25.98
C ASP A 69 0.36 10.58 -26.23
N GLN A 70 1.26 11.13 -25.41
CA GLN A 70 1.62 12.54 -25.49
C GLN A 70 2.69 12.85 -26.52
N LEU A 71 3.60 11.92 -26.83
CA LEU A 71 4.82 12.22 -27.59
C LEU A 71 4.98 11.40 -28.88
N ALA A 72 4.22 10.32 -29.09
CA ALA A 72 4.38 9.44 -30.26
C ALA A 72 4.34 10.16 -31.60
N THR A 73 3.46 11.16 -31.75
CA THR A 73 3.28 11.90 -33.01
C THR A 73 3.88 13.30 -33.01
N LYS A 74 4.62 13.69 -31.95
CA LYS A 74 5.17 15.04 -31.80
C LYS A 74 6.63 15.10 -32.25
N SER A 75 6.99 16.20 -32.88
CA SER A 75 8.38 16.59 -33.13
C SER A 75 8.83 17.57 -32.05
N TYR A 76 10.12 17.55 -31.70
CA TYR A 76 10.67 18.45 -30.70
C TYR A 76 10.48 19.92 -31.10
N ASP A 77 9.91 20.70 -30.18
CA ASP A 77 9.83 22.15 -30.22
C ASP A 77 10.16 22.69 -28.83
N ALA A 78 11.05 23.68 -28.76
CA ALA A 78 11.58 24.18 -27.49
C ALA A 78 10.53 24.96 -26.68
N GLU A 79 9.64 25.69 -27.34
CA GLU A 79 8.59 26.45 -26.67
C GLU A 79 7.52 25.52 -26.10
N ALA A 80 7.06 24.55 -26.92
CA ALA A 80 6.04 23.60 -26.50
C ALA A 80 6.57 22.52 -25.52
N ALA A 81 7.85 22.15 -25.58
CA ALA A 81 8.47 21.15 -24.70
C ALA A 81 8.28 21.46 -23.21
N SER A 82 8.40 22.74 -22.82
CA SER A 82 8.21 23.17 -21.44
C SER A 82 6.77 22.92 -20.96
N GLN A 83 5.79 23.17 -21.82
CA GLN A 83 4.39 22.92 -21.51
C GLN A 83 4.09 21.41 -21.47
N TRP A 84 4.52 20.65 -22.48
CA TRP A 84 4.31 19.20 -22.52
C TRP A 84 4.91 18.50 -21.30
N THR A 85 6.08 18.94 -20.83
CA THR A 85 6.72 18.37 -19.64
C THR A 85 5.83 18.51 -18.40
N LYS A 86 5.22 19.69 -18.21
CA LYS A 86 4.28 19.94 -17.11
C LYS A 86 3.01 19.13 -17.26
N ASP A 87 2.42 19.12 -18.46
CA ASP A 87 1.19 18.37 -18.75
C ASP A 87 1.40 16.87 -18.49
N ILE A 88 2.52 16.30 -18.94
CA ILE A 88 2.89 14.90 -18.69
C ILE A 88 3.01 14.64 -17.18
N ALA A 89 3.68 15.52 -16.43
CA ALA A 89 3.82 15.38 -14.98
C ALA A 89 2.44 15.37 -14.28
N ASP A 90 1.57 16.32 -14.63
CA ASP A 90 0.22 16.45 -14.06
C ASP A 90 -0.67 15.25 -14.42
N ILE A 91 -0.58 14.74 -15.65
CA ILE A 91 -1.34 13.57 -16.09
C ILE A 91 -0.88 12.31 -15.35
N ILE A 92 0.44 12.09 -15.23
CA ILE A 92 0.98 10.96 -14.49
C ILE A 92 0.56 11.05 -13.02
N GLU A 93 0.71 12.21 -12.38
CA GLU A 93 0.33 12.40 -10.97
C GLU A 93 -1.14 12.05 -10.75
N ARG A 94 -2.03 12.54 -11.63
CA ARG A 94 -3.47 12.26 -11.54
C ARG A 94 -3.79 10.78 -11.69
N LYS A 95 -3.27 10.14 -12.75
CA LYS A 95 -3.49 8.70 -13.00
C LYS A 95 -2.95 7.83 -11.86
N ILE A 96 -1.82 8.21 -11.26
CA ILE A 96 -1.26 7.51 -10.09
C ILE A 96 -2.14 7.68 -8.86
N LYS A 97 -2.66 8.89 -8.61
CA LYS A 97 -3.61 9.15 -7.52
C LYS A 97 -4.91 8.34 -7.67
N ASP A 98 -5.35 8.09 -8.91
CA ASP A 98 -6.52 7.28 -9.20
C ASP A 98 -6.37 5.79 -8.83
N LEU A 99 -5.14 5.30 -8.61
CA LEU A 99 -4.90 3.96 -8.06
C LEU A 99 -5.24 3.83 -6.57
N ARG A 100 -5.49 4.96 -5.87
CA ARG A 100 -5.99 5.01 -4.49
C ARG A 100 -5.16 4.22 -3.46
N PHE A 101 -3.84 4.17 -3.59
CA PHE A 101 -3.01 3.64 -2.51
C PHE A 101 -3.08 4.54 -1.28
N ASN A 102 -3.29 3.93 -0.11
CA ASN A 102 -3.51 4.67 1.12
C ASN A 102 -2.19 5.23 1.68
N ARG A 103 -2.23 6.46 2.21
CA ARG A 103 -1.10 7.13 2.89
C ARG A 103 0.19 7.27 2.06
N TYR A 104 0.10 7.37 0.74
CA TYR A 104 1.26 7.69 -0.10
C TYR A 104 1.26 9.14 -0.57
N LYS A 105 2.43 9.76 -0.54
CA LYS A 105 2.73 11.02 -1.23
C LYS A 105 3.51 10.69 -2.49
N TYR A 106 3.20 11.41 -3.56
CA TYR A 106 3.81 11.20 -4.87
C TYR A 106 4.64 12.39 -5.28
N VAL A 107 5.81 12.12 -5.85
CA VAL A 107 6.63 13.12 -6.54
C VAL A 107 6.86 12.61 -7.96
N VAL A 108 6.48 13.41 -8.95
CA VAL A 108 6.70 13.11 -10.36
C VAL A 108 7.82 14.00 -10.89
N ASN A 109 8.84 13.40 -11.48
CA ASN A 109 9.93 14.09 -12.15
C ASN A 109 9.93 13.70 -13.62
N VAL A 110 9.89 14.68 -14.53
CA VAL A 110 9.87 14.47 -15.97
C VAL A 110 11.03 15.25 -16.59
N VAL A 111 11.83 14.55 -17.38
CA VAL A 111 12.96 15.11 -18.14
C VAL A 111 12.68 14.87 -19.61
N LEU A 112 12.46 15.95 -20.36
CA LEU A 112 12.24 15.93 -21.81
C LEU A 112 13.35 16.72 -22.49
N GLY A 113 13.91 16.18 -23.56
CA GLY A 113 14.90 16.88 -24.36
C GLY A 113 14.92 16.45 -25.83
N GLN A 114 15.70 17.17 -26.62
CA GLN A 114 15.87 16.88 -28.04
C GLN A 114 16.82 15.70 -28.24
N GLN A 115 16.42 14.77 -29.10
CA GLN A 115 17.26 13.68 -29.60
C GLN A 115 18.08 14.19 -30.78
N HIS A 116 19.35 14.53 -30.54
CA HIS A 116 20.27 15.04 -31.57
C HIS A 116 21.68 14.45 -31.45
N GLY A 117 21.76 13.12 -31.25
CA GLY A 117 23.03 12.38 -31.20
C GLY A 117 23.86 12.56 -29.93
N ALA A 118 23.39 13.35 -28.95
CA ALA A 118 24.00 13.47 -27.64
C ALA A 118 23.61 12.30 -26.72
N GLY A 119 24.55 11.85 -25.88
CA GLY A 119 24.29 10.83 -24.87
C GLY A 119 23.83 11.43 -23.55
N VAL A 120 22.77 10.89 -22.94
CA VAL A 120 22.27 11.30 -21.63
C VAL A 120 22.27 10.10 -20.68
N LYS A 121 22.70 10.31 -19.44
CA LYS A 121 22.59 9.33 -18.35
C LYS A 121 21.80 9.95 -17.21
N ILE A 122 20.73 9.28 -16.80
CA ILE A 122 19.88 9.68 -15.68
C ILE A 122 20.03 8.65 -14.57
N GLY A 123 20.15 9.13 -13.33
CA GLY A 123 20.21 8.30 -12.14
C GLY A 123 19.57 9.02 -10.97
N THR A 124 19.10 8.24 -10.00
CA THR A 124 18.52 8.74 -8.75
C THR A 124 19.15 8.02 -7.57
N ARG A 125 19.24 8.71 -6.44
CA ARG A 125 19.67 8.17 -5.15
C ARG A 125 18.69 8.67 -4.08
N CYS A 126 18.20 7.77 -3.25
CA CYS A 126 17.18 8.07 -2.25
C CYS A 126 17.63 7.56 -0.87
N ILE A 127 17.28 8.30 0.17
CA ILE A 127 17.36 7.86 1.57
C ILE A 127 15.93 7.81 2.09
N TRP A 128 15.41 6.59 2.29
CA TRP A 128 14.00 6.34 2.56
C TRP A 128 13.80 4.92 3.14
N ASP A 129 12.59 4.55 3.53
CA ASP A 129 12.29 3.20 4.04
C ASP A 129 12.21 2.19 2.88
N ALA A 130 13.14 1.24 2.85
CA ALA A 130 13.23 0.21 1.81
C ALA A 130 12.00 -0.71 1.73
N GLU A 131 11.18 -0.78 2.77
CA GLU A 131 9.98 -1.60 2.78
C GLU A 131 8.72 -0.85 2.36
N ALA A 132 8.60 0.42 2.69
CA ALA A 132 7.39 1.21 2.47
C ALA A 132 7.49 2.08 1.21
N ASP A 133 8.64 2.68 0.97
CA ASP A 133 8.90 3.66 -0.09
C ASP A 133 9.42 2.98 -1.35
N THR A 134 9.08 3.54 -2.51
CA THR A 134 9.50 2.97 -3.79
C THR A 134 9.41 3.97 -4.93
N TYR A 135 9.92 3.62 -6.10
CA TYR A 135 9.80 4.40 -7.32
C TYR A 135 9.50 3.51 -8.52
N ALA A 136 8.92 4.11 -9.54
CA ALA A 136 8.79 3.56 -10.87
C ALA A 136 9.30 4.58 -11.88
N TYR A 137 9.84 4.12 -12.99
CA TYR A 137 10.22 5.00 -14.08
C TYR A 137 9.97 4.31 -15.42
N ASP A 138 9.82 5.12 -16.46
CA ASP A 138 9.89 4.66 -17.83
C ASP A 138 10.48 5.75 -18.75
N SER A 139 10.88 5.34 -19.95
CA SER A 139 11.44 6.26 -20.94
C SER A 139 10.82 6.05 -22.32
N PHE A 140 10.65 7.16 -23.04
CA PHE A 140 10.16 7.22 -24.40
C PHE A 140 11.20 7.89 -25.30
N ILE A 141 11.38 7.37 -26.50
CA ILE A 141 12.30 7.93 -27.50
C ILE A 141 11.59 7.86 -28.86
N ASN A 142 11.62 8.96 -29.60
CA ASN A 142 11.29 9.02 -31.02
C ASN A 142 12.45 9.65 -31.80
N ASP A 143 12.22 9.99 -33.07
CA ASP A 143 13.26 10.53 -33.96
C ASP A 143 13.85 11.88 -33.50
N SER A 144 13.11 12.68 -32.74
CA SER A 144 13.50 14.04 -32.35
C SER A 144 13.46 14.34 -30.85
N ILE A 145 12.82 13.49 -30.04
CA ILE A 145 12.55 13.68 -28.62
C ILE A 145 13.02 12.46 -27.84
N PHE A 146 13.63 12.70 -26.68
CA PHE A 146 13.68 11.72 -25.60
C PHE A 146 12.93 12.27 -24.38
N CYS A 147 12.26 11.39 -23.65
CA CYS A 147 11.59 11.74 -22.41
C CYS A 147 11.77 10.61 -21.38
N VAL A 148 12.07 10.98 -20.15
CA VAL A 148 12.17 10.06 -19.01
C VAL A 148 11.31 10.59 -17.90
N ALA A 149 10.40 9.77 -17.38
CA ALA A 149 9.52 10.12 -16.28
C ALA A 149 9.73 9.15 -15.12
N ILE A 150 9.79 9.70 -13.91
CA ILE A 150 10.05 8.96 -12.67
C ILE A 150 8.98 9.38 -11.65
N VAL A 151 8.35 8.40 -11.03
CA VAL A 151 7.40 8.59 -9.92
C VAL A 151 8.02 8.02 -8.66
N TYR A 152 8.15 8.84 -7.62
CA TYR A 152 8.51 8.42 -6.28
C TYR A 152 7.24 8.33 -5.43
N ALA A 153 7.03 7.19 -4.79
CA ALA A 153 5.95 6.96 -3.84
C ALA A 153 6.55 6.83 -2.43
N VAL A 154 6.27 7.82 -1.59
CA VAL A 154 6.77 7.90 -0.21
C VAL A 154 5.60 7.72 0.75
N TYR A 155 5.72 6.77 1.66
CA TYR A 155 4.71 6.46 2.67
C TYR A 155 4.68 7.54 3.75
N PHE A 156 3.48 7.94 4.13
CA PHE A 156 3.22 8.95 5.15
C PHE A 156 2.94 8.26 6.48
N TYR A 157 3.93 8.27 7.38
CA TYR A 157 3.91 7.65 8.71
C TYR A 157 2.99 8.33 9.72
#